data_AF-A0A953JD25-F1
#
_entry.id   AF-A0A953JD25-F1
#
_cell.length_a   1.000
_cell.length_b   1.000
_cell.length_c   1.000
_cell.angle_alpha   90.00
_cell.angle_beta   90.00
_cell.angle_gamma   90.00
#
_symmetry.space_group_name_H-M   'P 1'
#
loop_
_entity.id
_entity.type
_entity.pdbx_description
1 polymer ?
#
loop_
_entity_poly.entity_id
_entity_poly.type
_entity_poly.pdbx_seq_one_letter_code
_entity_poly.pdbx_strand_id
1 'polypeptide(L)' 'MLIDCEACPARGRACGECVIPLILDSPIDLPVDLDDAERRAISVLAEAGLLPSSPVIPRAG' A
#
# COMPACT_ATOMS: atom_id res chain seq x y z
N MET A 1 1.14 9.73 11.67
CA MET A 1 2.03 8.55 11.84
C MET A 1 3.37 9.06 12.36
N LEU A 2 3.97 8.40 13.36
CA LEU A 2 5.28 8.79 13.91
C LEU A 2 6.24 7.61 13.80
N ILE A 3 7.43 7.85 13.24
CA ILE A 3 8.48 6.83 13.07
C ILE A 3 9.69 7.29 13.89
N ASP A 4 10.14 6.45 14.82
CA ASP A 4 11.37 6.69 15.56
C ASP A 4 12.58 6.32 14.70
N CYS A 5 13.12 7.33 14.02
CA CYS A 5 14.30 7.17 13.18
C CYS A 5 15.56 6.85 13.97
N GLU A 6 15.66 7.18 15.26
CA GLU A 6 16.86 6.91 16.07
C GLU A 6 16.95 5.43 16.46
N ALA A 7 15.82 4.79 16.79
CA ALA A 7 15.76 3.37 17.11
C ALA A 7 15.56 2.45 15.89
N CYS A 8 15.40 3.00 14.70
CA CYS A 8 15.03 2.22 13.50
C CYS A 8 16.17 1.30 13.03
N PRO A 9 15.98 -0.04 12.99
CA PRO A 9 17.03 -0.97 12.57
C PRO A 9 17.39 -0.86 11.08
N ALA A 10 16.53 -0.24 10.25
CA ALA A 10 16.79 -0.01 8.84
C ALA A 10 17.66 1.23 8.58
N ARG A 11 17.81 2.15 9.56
CA ARG A 11 18.60 3.37 9.39
C ARG A 11 20.04 3.04 9.03
N GLY A 12 20.57 3.74 8.02
CA GLY A 12 21.93 3.57 7.50
C GLY A 12 22.14 2.35 6.59
N ARG A 13 21.47 1.21 6.85
CA ARG A 13 21.67 -0.01 6.05
C ARG A 13 20.71 -0.13 4.86
N ALA A 14 19.45 0.26 5.05
CA ALA A 14 18.38 0.04 4.07
C ALA A 14 17.37 1.21 4.01
N CYS A 15 17.70 2.36 4.59
CA CYS A 15 16.77 3.49 4.70
C CYS A 15 16.28 3.99 3.32
N GLY A 16 17.18 4.03 2.33
CA GLY A 16 16.87 4.47 0.96
C GLY A 16 16.05 3.47 0.14
N GLU A 17 15.99 2.21 0.57
CA GLU A 17 15.19 1.14 -0.05
C GLU A 17 14.00 0.73 0.82
N CYS A 18 13.73 1.49 1.88
CA CYS A 18 12.62 1.24 2.79
C CYS A 18 11.29 1.67 2.15
N VAL A 19 10.16 1.17 2.66
CA VAL A 19 8.81 1.56 2.21
C VAL A 19 8.37 2.93 2.73
N ILE A 20 9.10 3.51 3.68
CA ILE A 20 8.69 4.76 4.34
C ILE A 20 8.61 5.97 3.38
N PRO A 21 9.59 6.23 2.49
CA PRO A 21 9.45 7.26 1.47
C PRO A 21 8.20 7.07 0.62
N LEU A 22 7.86 5.83 0.23
CA LEU A 22 6.62 5.53 -0.48
C LEU A 22 5.40 5.96 0.35
N ILE A 23 5.34 5.65 1.65
CA ILE A 23 4.19 6.02 2.48
C ILE A 23 4.09 7.54 2.70
N LEU A 24 5.22 8.23 2.82
CA LEU A 24 5.26 9.68 3.07
C LEU A 24 4.99 10.51 1.81
N ASP A 25 5.49 10.06 0.66
CA ASP A 25 5.40 10.78 -0.62
C ASP A 25 4.27 10.27 -1.51
N SER A 26 3.69 9.09 -1.23
CA SER A 26 2.55 8.60 -1.99
C SER A 26 1.31 9.43 -1.66
N PRO A 27 0.61 9.95 -2.67
CA PRO A 27 -0.70 10.53 -2.45
C PRO A 27 -1.68 9.39 -2.14
N ILE A 28 -1.81 9.04 -0.86
CA ILE A 28 -2.65 7.94 -0.37
C ILE A 28 -4.13 8.15 -0.76
N ASP A 29 -4.50 9.39 -1.04
CA ASP A 29 -5.86 9.78 -1.47
C ASP A 29 -6.05 9.83 -3.00
N LEU A 30 -5.02 9.54 -3.80
CA LEU A 30 -5.16 9.52 -5.25
C LEU A 30 -5.87 8.22 -5.68
N PRO A 31 -6.95 8.30 -6.47
CA PRO A 31 -7.56 7.09 -7.03
C PRO A 31 -6.54 6.36 -7.90
N VAL A 32 -6.33 5.07 -7.62
CA VAL A 32 -5.62 4.18 -8.54
C VAL A 32 -6.58 3.81 -9.67
N ASP A 33 -6.25 4.21 -10.89
CA ASP A 33 -7.01 3.81 -12.07
C ASP A 33 -6.61 2.38 -12.44
N LEU A 34 -7.50 1.44 -12.11
CA LEU A 34 -7.35 0.03 -12.43
C LEU A 34 -8.29 -0.32 -13.57
N ASP A 35 -7.74 -0.93 -14.62
CA ASP A 35 -8.54 -1.50 -15.69
C ASP A 35 -9.27 -2.78 -15.23
N ASP A 36 -10.14 -3.30 -16.09
CA ASP A 36 -10.94 -4.47 -15.76
C ASP A 36 -10.09 -5.74 -15.57
N ALA A 37 -8.97 -5.87 -16.28
CA ALA A 37 -8.08 -7.02 -16.15
C ALA A 37 -7.33 -6.97 -14.81
N GLU A 38 -6.85 -5.81 -14.42
CA GLU A 38 -6.18 -5.57 -13.14
C GLU A 38 -7.12 -5.80 -11.96
N ARG A 39 -8.36 -5.29 -12.02
CA ARG A 39 -9.38 -5.56 -10.99
C ARG A 39 -9.66 -7.05 -10.84
N ARG A 40 -9.82 -7.77 -11.96
CA ARG A 40 -10.01 -9.22 -11.94
C ARG A 40 -8.82 -9.95 -11.32
N ALA A 41 -7.59 -9.54 -11.66
CA ALA A 41 -6.38 -10.14 -11.09
C ALA A 41 -6.34 -9.95 -9.56
N ILE A 42 -6.63 -8.74 -9.07
CA ILE A 42 -6.71 -8.46 -7.63
C ILE A 42 -7.78 -9.33 -6.95
N SER A 43 -8.96 -9.47 -7.56
CA SER A 43 -10.02 -10.34 -7.03
C SER A 43 -9.56 -11.80 -6.92
N VAL A 44 -8.93 -12.36 -7.96
CA VAL A 44 -8.42 -13.73 -7.94
C VAL A 44 -7.36 -13.92 -6.85
N LEU A 45 -6.45 -12.96 -6.69
CA LEU A 45 -5.43 -13.02 -5.65
C LEU A 45 -6.04 -12.95 -4.25
N ALA A 46 -7.08 -12.14 -4.05
CA ALA A 46 -7.79 -12.06 -2.79
C ALA A 46 -8.57 -13.34 -2.48
N GLU A 47 -9.28 -13.92 -3.47
CA GLU A 47 -9.98 -15.21 -3.34
C GLU A 47 -9.01 -16.36 -3.04
N ALA A 48 -7.79 -16.30 -3.59
CA ALA A 48 -6.72 -17.24 -3.30
C ALA A 48 -6.04 -17.01 -1.93
N GLY A 49 -6.42 -15.96 -1.19
CA GLY A 49 -5.84 -15.61 0.11
C GLY A 49 -4.45 -14.97 0.04
N LEU A 50 -4.01 -14.55 -1.15
CA LEU A 50 -2.72 -13.88 -1.37
C LEU A 50 -2.78 -12.37 -1.10
N LEU A 51 -3.99 -11.81 -0.99
CA LEU A 51 -4.23 -10.44 -0.58
C LEU A 51 -5.26 -10.42 0.56
N PRO A 52 -5.21 -9.43 1.46
CA PRO A 52 -6.26 -9.25 2.44
C PRO A 52 -7.59 -9.00 1.73
N SER A 53 -8.56 -9.88 1.94
CA SER A 53 -9.94 -9.68 1.56
C SER A 53 -10.56 -8.62 2.48
N SER A 54 -10.44 -7.34 2.13
CA SER A 54 -10.96 -6.18 2.87
C SER A 54 -12.08 -5.50 2.09
N PRO A 55 -13.15 -4.98 2.73
CA PRO A 55 -14.32 -4.45 2.03
C PRO A 55 -13.92 -3.21 1.23
N VAL A 56 -14.31 -3.17 -0.03
CA VAL A 56 -14.37 -1.92 -0.80
C VAL A 56 -15.26 -0.96 -0.02
N ILE A 57 -14.70 0.10 0.58
CA ILE A 57 -15.49 1.17 1.20
C ILE A 57 -15.98 2.06 0.05
N PRO A 58 -17.30 2.10 -0.25
CA PRO A 58 -17.81 2.98 -1.29
C PRO A 58 -17.60 4.44 -0.85
N ARG A 59 -17.07 5.28 -1.75
CA ARG A 59 -17.01 6.72 -1.51
C ARG A 59 -18.43 7.29 -1.61
N ALA A 60 -18.90 7.94 -0.55
CA ALA A 60 -20.05 8.82 -0.65
C ALA A 60 -19.68 9.98 -1.58
N GLY A 61 -20.51 10.21 -2.61
CA GLY A 61 -20.40 11.33 -3.54
C GLY A 61 -20.79 12.66 -2.90
#